data_AF-A0A9D5AEQ9-F1
#
_entry.id   AF-A0A9D5AEQ9-F1
#
_cell.length_a   1.000
_cell.length_b   1.000
_cell.length_c   1.000
_cell.angle_alpha   90.00
_cell.angle_beta   90.00
_cell.angle_gamma   90.00
#
_symmetry.space_group_name_H-M   'P 1'
#
loop_
_entity.id
_entity.type
_entity.pdbx_description
1 polymer ?
#
loop_
_entity_poly.entity_id
_entity_poly.type
_entity_poly.pdbx_seq_one_letter_code
_entity_poly.pdbx_strand_id
1 'polypeptide(L)'
;MQNIAGGMMSYDMGGLPLRDVPPMPIHALATALANAPPEQQRTMLGEALYPLLDLLEHESAAKVTGMLLEMDQPEVLHLIESPDALKAKVVEAMDVLRNASQQGNSPADQLASLSLNDNLVS
;
A
#
# COMPACT_ATOMS: atom_id res chain seq x y z
N MET A 1 60.54 -36.86 16.33
CA MET A 1 61.27 -35.94 15.41
C MET A 1 60.71 -36.19 14.02
N GLN A 2 60.04 -35.31 13.30
CA GLN A 2 60.02 -33.84 13.30
C GLN A 2 58.59 -33.30 13.01
N ASN A 3 58.39 -32.06 13.40
CA ASN A 3 57.20 -31.23 13.34
C ASN A 3 57.41 -30.17 12.23
N ILE A 4 56.46 -30.03 11.29
CA ILE A 4 56.19 -28.83 10.49
C ILE A 4 54.66 -28.83 10.24
N ALA A 5 53.81 -28.01 10.88
CA ALA A 5 53.68 -26.55 10.86
C ALA A 5 53.14 -25.99 9.53
N GLY A 6 51.87 -25.57 9.55
CA GLY A 6 51.45 -24.28 8.96
C GLY A 6 50.53 -24.31 7.73
N GLY A 7 49.29 -23.88 7.93
CA GLY A 7 48.35 -23.38 6.90
C GLY A 7 47.21 -24.35 6.59
N MET A 8 46.07 -24.42 7.29
CA MET A 8 45.07 -23.35 7.49
C MET A 8 44.94 -22.46 6.26
N MET A 9 43.88 -22.63 5.47
CA MET A 9 43.08 -21.56 4.81
C MET A 9 41.97 -22.23 3.97
N SER A 10 41.05 -22.93 4.65
CA SER A 10 39.75 -23.29 4.10
C SER A 10 38.87 -22.05 4.11
N TYR A 11 38.78 -21.33 2.99
CA TYR A 11 37.72 -20.36 2.75
C TYR A 11 37.18 -20.51 1.33
N ASP A 12 36.18 -21.38 1.25
CA ASP A 12 35.01 -21.17 0.42
C ASP A 12 34.38 -19.84 0.85
N MET A 13 34.70 -18.75 0.15
CA MET A 13 34.14 -17.43 0.46
C MET A 13 34.02 -16.57 -0.80
N GLY A 14 32.86 -16.66 -1.46
CA GLY A 14 32.53 -15.78 -2.60
C GLY A 14 31.23 -16.06 -3.33
N GLY A 15 30.53 -17.17 -3.04
CA GLY A 15 29.14 -17.31 -3.43
C GLY A 15 28.31 -16.31 -2.63
N LEU A 16 27.75 -15.31 -3.30
CA LEU A 16 26.67 -14.48 -2.75
C LEU A 16 25.36 -15.28 -2.89
N PRO A 17 24.83 -15.95 -1.84
CA PRO A 17 23.43 -16.31 -1.86
C PRO A 17 22.62 -15.03 -1.61
N LEU A 18 22.27 -14.31 -2.68
CA LEU A 18 21.26 -13.24 -2.63
C LEU A 18 19.82 -13.82 -2.42
N ARG A 19 19.70 -14.90 -1.66
CA ARG A 19 18.45 -15.64 -1.42
C ARG A 19 18.27 -15.89 0.06
N ASP A 20 18.28 -14.82 0.82
CA ASP A 20 17.42 -14.69 1.98
C ASP A 20 17.00 -13.22 1.95
N VAL A 21 15.79 -12.97 1.44
CA VAL A 21 15.14 -11.66 1.65
C VAL A 21 14.42 -11.86 2.98
N PRO A 22 15.04 -11.53 4.13
CA PRO A 22 14.32 -11.53 5.40
C PRO A 22 13.10 -10.60 5.25
N PRO A 23 12.01 -10.83 6.00
CA PRO A 23 10.91 -9.87 6.05
C PRO A 23 11.53 -8.51 6.36
N MET A 24 11.49 -7.58 5.40
CA MET A 24 12.26 -6.35 5.53
C MET A 24 11.80 -5.65 6.81
N PRO A 25 12.71 -5.37 7.76
CA PRO A 25 12.35 -4.57 8.91
C PRO A 25 11.90 -3.20 8.41
N ILE A 26 10.90 -2.59 9.04
CA ILE A 26 10.39 -1.25 8.70
C ILE A 26 11.56 -0.24 8.57
N HIS A 27 12.65 -0.46 9.30
CA HIS A 27 13.87 0.33 9.21
C HIS A 27 14.64 0.20 7.88
N ALA A 28 14.69 -1.01 7.29
CA ALA A 28 15.21 -1.22 5.95
C ALA A 28 14.29 -0.61 4.89
N LEU A 29 12.97 -0.69 5.11
CA LEU A 29 11.98 -0.02 4.27
C LEU A 29 12.16 1.51 4.32
N ALA A 30 12.33 2.11 5.50
CA ALA A 30 12.58 3.55 5.66
C ALA A 30 13.87 4.00 4.97
N THR A 31 14.94 3.19 5.06
CA THR A 31 16.23 3.48 4.40
C THR A 31 16.13 3.36 2.87
N ALA A 32 15.43 2.34 2.38
CA ALA A 32 15.14 2.15 0.96
C ALA A 32 14.23 3.26 0.43
N LEU A 33 13.20 3.65 1.20
CA LEU A 33 12.36 4.80 0.94
C LEU A 33 13.22 6.05 0.80
N ALA A 34 14.08 6.38 1.77
CA ALA A 34 14.90 7.59 1.74
C ALA A 34 15.80 7.71 0.49
N ASN A 35 16.16 6.59 -0.14
CA ASN A 35 16.96 6.56 -1.37
C ASN A 35 16.13 6.41 -2.66
N ALA A 36 14.84 6.08 -2.56
CA ALA A 36 13.97 5.84 -3.69
C ALA A 36 13.23 7.13 -4.14
N PRO A 37 12.85 7.22 -5.42
CA PRO A 37 12.03 8.33 -5.91
C PRO A 37 10.62 8.31 -5.27
N PRO A 38 9.93 9.46 -5.19
CA PRO A 38 8.64 9.63 -4.51
C PRO A 38 7.54 8.70 -5.00
N GLU A 39 7.60 8.27 -6.26
CA GLU A 39 6.69 7.28 -6.82
C GLU A 39 6.92 5.86 -6.28
N GLN A 40 8.18 5.45 -6.14
CA GLN A 40 8.53 4.15 -5.56
C GLN A 40 8.29 4.11 -4.06
N GLN A 41 8.54 5.21 -3.34
CA GLN A 41 8.27 5.32 -1.91
C GLN A 41 6.80 5.01 -1.60
N ARG A 42 5.88 5.61 -2.39
CA ARG A 42 4.44 5.36 -2.28
C ARG A 42 4.06 3.92 -2.61
N THR A 43 4.67 3.36 -3.66
CA THR A 43 4.45 1.95 -4.03
C THR A 43 4.84 1.00 -2.89
N MET A 44 6.02 1.21 -2.30
CA MET A 44 6.55 0.42 -1.18
C MET A 44 5.69 0.54 0.09
N LEU A 45 5.18 1.75 0.38
CA LEU A 45 4.23 1.95 1.48
C LEU A 45 2.92 1.24 1.21
N GLY A 46 2.40 1.30 -0.02
CA GLY A 46 1.17 0.64 -0.43
C GLY A 46 1.24 -0.88 -0.25
N GLU A 47 2.36 -1.50 -0.61
CA GLU A 47 2.55 -2.95 -0.42
C GLU A 47 2.55 -3.36 1.06
N ALA A 48 3.03 -2.49 1.96
CA ALA A 48 2.97 -2.71 3.40
C ALA A 48 1.58 -2.44 3.99
N LEU A 49 0.85 -1.47 3.45
CA LEU A 49 -0.48 -1.03 3.91
C LEU A 49 -1.60 -1.96 3.43
N TYR A 50 -1.49 -2.47 2.21
CA TYR A 50 -2.51 -3.29 1.56
C TYR A 50 -2.95 -4.49 2.41
N PRO A 51 -2.06 -5.36 2.94
CA PRO A 51 -2.50 -6.50 3.74
C PRO A 51 -3.20 -6.10 5.05
N LEU A 52 -2.90 -4.92 5.61
CA LEU A 52 -3.61 -4.42 6.80
C LEU A 52 -5.04 -4.02 6.44
N LEU A 53 -5.24 -3.39 5.28
CA LEU A 53 -6.55 -2.97 4.80
C LEU A 53 -7.38 -4.15 4.28
N ASP A 54 -6.73 -5.10 3.62
CA ASP A 54 -7.32 -6.33 3.12
C ASP A 54 -8.03 -7.13 4.21
N LEU A 55 -7.38 -7.23 5.38
CA LEU A 55 -7.92 -7.90 6.56
C LEU A 55 -9.15 -7.20 7.15
N LEU A 56 -9.29 -5.89 6.95
CA LEU A 56 -10.44 -5.12 7.43
C LEU A 56 -11.56 -5.09 6.40
N GLU A 57 -11.25 -4.74 5.16
CA GLU A 57 -12.20 -4.38 4.10
C GLU A 57 -11.62 -4.66 2.71
N HIS A 58 -11.57 -5.93 2.31
CA HIS A 58 -11.02 -6.40 1.02
C HIS A 58 -11.60 -5.66 -0.21
N GLU A 59 -12.90 -5.40 -0.24
CA GLU A 59 -13.58 -4.76 -1.38
C GLU A 59 -13.14 -3.30 -1.58
N SER A 60 -12.94 -2.58 -0.47
CA SER A 60 -12.56 -1.17 -0.46
C SER A 60 -11.06 -0.95 -0.28
N ALA A 61 -10.30 -1.99 0.08
CA ALA A 61 -8.88 -1.90 0.43
C ALA A 61 -8.06 -1.25 -0.67
N ALA A 62 -8.24 -1.65 -1.93
CA ALA A 62 -7.48 -1.08 -3.06
C ALA A 62 -7.77 0.43 -3.25
N LYS A 63 -9.04 0.84 -3.12
CA LYS A 63 -9.46 2.25 -3.28
C LYS A 63 -9.01 3.11 -2.11
N VAL A 64 -9.17 2.61 -0.88
CA VAL A 64 -8.73 3.29 0.34
C VAL A 64 -7.21 3.40 0.37
N THR A 65 -6.48 2.34 0.01
CA THR A 65 -5.02 2.36 -0.15
C THR A 65 -4.61 3.41 -1.17
N GLY A 66 -5.27 3.46 -2.33
CA GLY A 66 -5.01 4.47 -3.36
C GLY A 66 -5.17 5.90 -2.84
N MET A 67 -6.26 6.18 -2.12
CA MET A 67 -6.49 7.50 -1.50
C MET A 67 -5.48 7.83 -0.39
N LEU A 68 -5.09 6.86 0.43
CA LEU A 68 -4.09 7.03 1.48
C LEU A 68 -2.70 7.33 0.89
N LEU A 69 -2.38 6.76 -0.27
CA LEU A 69 -1.12 7.00 -0.98
C LEU A 69 -1.01 8.39 -1.63
N GLU A 70 -2.12 9.15 -1.67
CA GLU A 70 -2.10 10.57 -2.06
C GLU A 70 -1.60 11.48 -0.93
N MET A 71 -1.50 10.97 0.30
CA MET A 71 -0.99 11.70 1.45
C MET A 71 0.54 11.82 1.46
N ASP A 72 1.07 12.68 2.34
CA ASP A 72 2.49 12.83 2.57
C ASP A 72 3.14 11.52 3.07
N GLN A 73 4.31 11.21 2.53
CA GLN A 73 5.07 10.01 2.88
C GLN A 73 5.29 9.77 4.39
N PRO A 74 5.74 10.76 5.19
CA PRO A 74 5.90 10.54 6.64
C PRO A 74 4.57 10.23 7.32
N GLU A 75 3.45 10.74 6.80
CA GLU A 75 2.13 10.49 7.34
C GLU A 75 1.69 9.05 7.06
N VAL A 76 1.85 8.57 5.83
CA VAL A 76 1.54 7.17 5.46
C VAL A 76 2.40 6.17 6.26
N LEU A 77 3.68 6.49 6.48
CA LEU A 77 4.58 5.65 7.28
C LEU A 77 4.12 5.58 8.74
N HIS A 78 3.69 6.71 9.32
CA HIS A 78 3.13 6.76 10.67
C HIS A 78 1.85 5.92 10.80
N LEU A 79 1.01 5.85 9.76
CA LEU A 79 -0.18 5.00 9.75
C LEU A 79 0.18 3.51 9.79
N ILE A 80 1.26 3.10 9.14
CA ILE A 80 1.74 1.70 9.19
C ILE A 80 2.32 1.38 10.58
N GLU A 81 2.99 2.34 11.22
CA GLU A 81 3.51 2.19 12.58
C GLU A 81 2.41 2.20 13.65
N SER A 82 1.26 2.82 13.36
CA SER A 82 0.15 3.02 14.31
C SER A 82 -1.17 2.42 13.79
N PRO A 83 -1.55 1.20 14.21
CA PRO A 83 -2.78 0.54 13.74
C PRO A 83 -4.06 1.31 14.11
N ASP A 84 -4.06 2.06 15.22
CA ASP A 84 -5.17 2.94 15.61
C ASP A 84 -5.33 4.13 14.64
N ALA A 85 -4.22 4.75 14.25
CA ALA A 85 -4.23 5.86 13.29
C ALA A 85 -4.70 5.38 11.91
N LEU A 86 -4.24 4.19 11.49
CA LEU A 86 -4.68 3.56 10.26
C LEU A 86 -6.20 3.37 10.24
N LYS A 87 -6.77 2.74 11.28
CA LYS A 87 -8.22 2.51 11.36
C LYS A 87 -9.02 3.80 11.28
N ALA A 88 -8.59 4.84 12.01
CA ALA A 88 -9.24 6.15 11.96
C ALA A 88 -9.25 6.71 10.54
N LYS A 89 -8.11 6.66 9.85
CA LYS A 89 -8.01 7.16 8.47
C LYS A 89 -8.77 6.32 7.45
N VAL A 90 -8.85 5.01 7.65
CA VAL A 90 -9.65 4.11 6.79
C VAL A 90 -11.12 4.47 6.86
N VAL A 91 -11.64 4.74 8.06
CA VAL A 91 -13.03 5.16 8.25
C VAL A 91 -13.30 6.48 7.53
N GLU A 92 -12.40 7.47 7.65
CA GLU A 92 -12.54 8.73 6.93
C GLU A 92 -12.47 8.54 5.40
N ALA A 93 -11.50 7.76 4.91
CA ALA A 93 -11.36 7.47 3.49
C ALA A 93 -12.58 6.73 2.93
N MET A 94 -13.20 5.83 3.71
CA MET A 94 -14.44 5.17 3.32
C MET A 94 -15.62 6.13 3.22
N ASP A 95 -15.73 7.08 4.15
CA ASP A 95 -16.77 8.10 4.08
C ASP A 95 -16.60 8.96 2.81
N VAL A 96 -15.37 9.37 2.52
CA VAL A 96 -15.04 10.10 1.28
C VAL A 96 -15.31 9.24 0.04
N LEU A 97 -14.92 7.96 0.03
CA LEU A 97 -15.22 7.05 -1.08
C LEU A 97 -16.71 6.85 -1.27
N ARG A 98 -17.50 6.77 -0.19
CA ARG A 98 -18.95 6.67 -0.26
C ARG A 98 -19.55 7.94 -0.85
N ASN A 99 -19.09 9.11 -0.41
CA ASN A 99 -19.50 10.38 -0.99
C ASN A 99 -19.08 10.51 -2.48
N ALA A 100 -17.87 10.09 -2.82
CA ALA A 100 -17.35 10.13 -4.19
C ALA A 100 -18.07 9.12 -5.12
N SER A 101 -18.40 7.93 -4.62
CA SER A 101 -19.15 6.92 -5.37
C SER A 101 -20.64 7.28 -5.52
N GLN A 102 -21.22 8.03 -4.58
CA GLN A 102 -22.53 8.67 -4.76
C GLN A 102 -22.50 9.74 -5.86
N GLN A 103 -21.37 10.43 -6.04
CA GLN A 103 -21.16 11.37 -7.16
C GLN A 103 -20.83 10.65 -8.49
N GLY A 104 -20.33 9.41 -8.42
CA GLY A 104 -20.00 8.56 -9.57
C GLY A 104 -21.18 7.74 -10.13
N ASN A 105 -22.40 7.94 -9.63
CA ASN A 105 -23.61 7.32 -10.16
C ASN A 105 -23.97 7.96 -11.51
N SER A 106 -23.32 7.45 -12.56
CA SER A 106 -23.66 7.45 -13.98
C SER A 106 -24.67 8.51 -14.47
N PRO A 107 -24.31 9.40 -15.42
CA PRO A 107 -25.28 10.28 -16.11
C PRO A 107 -26.35 9.52 -16.93
N ALA A 108 -26.30 8.19 -16.97
CA ALA A 108 -27.31 7.33 -17.60
C ALA A 108 -28.62 7.21 -16.79
N ASP A 109 -28.58 7.33 -15.45
CA ASP A 109 -29.79 7.26 -14.62
C ASP A 109 -30.60 8.57 -14.64
N GLN A 110 -29.91 9.68 -14.93
CA GLN A 110 -30.54 10.99 -15.13
C GLN A 110 -31.35 11.06 -16.44
N LEU A 111 -31.09 10.25 -17.47
CA LEU A 111 -31.94 10.23 -18.67
C LEU A 111 -33.21 9.36 -18.52
N ALA A 112 -33.22 8.39 -17.60
CA ALA A 112 -34.40 7.57 -17.36
C ALA A 112 -35.53 8.36 -16.65
N SER A 113 -35.16 9.36 -15.85
CA SER A 113 -36.09 10.20 -15.09
C SER A 113 -36.70 11.35 -15.92
N LEU A 114 -36.08 11.76 -17.04
CA LEU A 114 -36.66 12.76 -17.96
C LEU A 114 -37.55 12.16 -19.07
N SER A 115 -37.51 10.84 -19.29
CA SER A 115 -38.22 10.21 -20.42
C SER A 115 -39.66 9.77 -20.13
N LEU A 116 -40.14 9.87 -18.88
CA LEU A 116 -41.44 9.31 -18.47
C LEU A 116 -42.57 10.34 -18.34
N ASN A 117 -42.34 11.62 -18.67
CA ASN A 117 -43.32 12.69 -18.39
C ASN A 117 -44.02 13.29 -19.63
N ASP A 118 -43.89 12.66 -20.81
CA ASP A 118 -44.49 13.14 -22.07
C ASP A 118 -45.55 12.16 -22.63
N ASN A 119 -46.51 11.73 -21.80
CA ASN A 119 -47.62 10.91 -22.29
C ASN A 119 -48.96 11.12 -21.56
N LEU A 120 -49.30 12.35 -21.16
CA LEU A 120 -50.63 12.65 -20.61
C LEU A 120 -51.08 14.08 -20.93
N VAL A 121 -51.34 14.40 -22.19
CA VAL A 121 -52.54 15.19 -22.59
C VAL A 121 -52.73 15.09 -24.10
N SER A 122 -53.73 14.32 -24.50
CA SER A 122 -54.38 14.41 -25.82
C SER A 122 -55.87 14.63 -25.60
#